data_AF-A0A8D8HBT2-F1
#
_entry.id   AF-A0A8D8HBT2-F1
#
_cell.length_a   1.000
_cell.length_b   1.000
_cell.length_c   1.000
_cell.angle_alpha   90.00
_cell.angle_beta   90.00
_cell.angle_gamma   90.00
#
_symmetry.space_group_name_H-M   'P 1'
#
loop_
_entity.id
_entity.type
_entity.pdbx_description
1 polymer ?
#
loop_
_entity_poly.entity_id
_entity_poly.type
_entity_poly.pdbx_seq_one_letter_code
_entity_poly.pdbx_strand_id
1 'polypeptide(L)'
;PNMEAFRGLQLHSHDYRSSDKFKDESVLVVGAGPSGMDLALEISKHATRVVMSHHTKEPFKTIFPANLTQKPDVQELTATGARFADGSEEPFTVILYCTGYRYSFPFLGPSCGITVQDNYVQPLYKHCVNINQPSMAFIGLPYYVCAGQMFDLQARFCLRYYSGQLDLPGAEAMHEDTRLRMEQRWNRGFRTRQAHMMGPAQGEYYEDLQRTAGLPDGIKPVMTKLHNESSQRFNDDLFGFRRDVFRIVDDENFEEVVEVGEDREM
;
A
#
# COMPACT_ATOMS: atom_id res chain seq x y z
N PRO A 1 -2.03 -3.53 22.31
CA PRO A 1 -1.65 -3.22 23.72
C PRO A 1 -1.25 -4.51 24.46
N ASN A 2 -0.45 -4.41 25.54
CA ASN A 2 -0.04 -5.55 26.37
C ASN A 2 0.70 -6.67 25.60
N MET A 3 1.55 -6.30 24.64
CA MET A 3 2.22 -7.26 23.74
C MET A 3 3.18 -8.18 24.49
N GLU A 4 3.81 -7.66 25.53
CA GLU A 4 4.72 -8.33 26.43
C GLU A 4 4.07 -9.46 27.25
N ALA A 5 2.74 -9.47 27.39
CA ALA A 5 2.05 -10.53 28.11
C ALA A 5 1.91 -11.81 27.28
N PHE A 6 1.78 -11.69 25.95
CA PHE A 6 1.50 -12.81 25.08
C PHE A 6 2.70 -13.77 24.99
N ARG A 7 2.47 -15.04 25.31
CA ARG A 7 3.52 -16.07 25.41
C ARG A 7 3.78 -16.83 24.11
N GLY A 8 2.93 -16.65 23.11
CA GLY A 8 3.07 -17.26 21.79
C GLY A 8 4.02 -16.49 20.87
N LEU A 9 4.08 -16.92 19.61
CA LEU A 9 4.92 -16.29 18.60
C LEU A 9 4.30 -14.97 18.12
N GLN A 10 5.09 -13.90 18.09
CA GLN A 10 4.71 -12.63 17.47
C GLN A 10 5.65 -12.33 16.31
N LEU A 11 5.11 -11.94 15.17
CA LEU A 11 5.89 -11.57 14.00
C LEU A 11 5.22 -10.45 13.21
N HIS A 12 6.01 -9.65 12.49
CA HIS A 12 5.49 -8.72 11.50
C HIS A 12 5.43 -9.40 10.13
N SER A 13 4.61 -8.90 9.22
CA SER A 13 4.58 -9.37 7.81
C SER A 13 5.94 -9.29 7.12
N HIS A 14 6.83 -8.42 7.61
CA HIS A 14 8.23 -8.33 7.19
C HIS A 14 9.02 -9.63 7.41
N ASP A 15 8.72 -10.37 8.47
CA ASP A 15 9.42 -11.59 8.89
C ASP A 15 8.72 -12.87 8.38
N TYR A 16 7.60 -12.72 7.67
CA TYR A 16 6.92 -13.82 7.00
C TYR A 16 7.74 -14.36 5.82
N ARG A 17 7.76 -15.68 5.62
CA ARG A 17 8.51 -16.33 4.52
C ARG A 17 7.73 -17.45 3.86
N SER A 18 7.07 -18.30 4.64
CA SER A 18 6.19 -19.37 4.14
C SER A 18 5.11 -19.70 5.15
N SER A 19 4.03 -20.32 4.66
CA SER A 19 2.89 -20.77 5.44
C SER A 19 3.15 -22.08 6.22
N ASP A 20 4.13 -22.89 5.81
CA ASP A 20 4.39 -24.22 6.38
C ASP A 20 4.62 -24.20 7.89
N LYS A 21 5.26 -23.14 8.40
CA LYS A 21 5.56 -22.96 9.83
C LYS A 21 4.32 -22.71 10.69
N PHE A 22 3.16 -22.46 10.08
CA PHE A 22 1.89 -22.28 10.78
C PHE A 22 1.03 -23.54 10.74
N LYS A 23 1.57 -24.67 10.28
CA LYS A 23 0.88 -25.95 10.36
C LYS A 23 0.48 -26.22 11.80
N ASP A 24 -0.78 -26.61 11.99
CA ASP A 24 -1.40 -26.90 13.28
C ASP A 24 -1.57 -25.69 14.23
N GLU A 25 -1.19 -24.47 13.81
CA GLU A 25 -1.26 -23.25 14.64
C GLU A 25 -2.65 -22.56 14.61
N SER A 26 -2.95 -21.77 15.65
CA SER A 26 -4.06 -20.81 15.70
C SER A 26 -3.50 -19.40 15.56
N VAL A 27 -3.74 -18.78 14.40
CA VAL A 27 -3.08 -17.54 13.99
C VAL A 27 -4.04 -16.35 14.01
N LEU A 28 -3.66 -15.29 14.70
CA LEU A 28 -4.31 -13.99 14.61
C LEU A 28 -3.55 -13.09 13.64
N VAL A 29 -4.19 -12.68 12.54
CA VAL A 29 -3.67 -11.67 11.60
C VAL A 29 -4.26 -10.32 11.96
N VAL A 30 -3.42 -9.33 12.29
CA VAL A 30 -3.86 -7.97 12.66
C VAL A 30 -3.67 -7.04 11.48
N GLY A 31 -4.77 -6.57 10.91
CA GLY A 31 -4.84 -5.71 9.73
C GLY A 31 -5.35 -6.46 8.49
N ALA A 32 -6.18 -5.81 7.70
CA ALA A 32 -6.76 -6.35 6.46
C ALA A 32 -6.44 -5.46 5.23
N GLY A 33 -5.22 -4.90 5.19
CA GLY A 33 -4.65 -4.36 3.95
C GLY A 33 -4.16 -5.48 3.01
N PRO A 34 -3.43 -5.16 1.93
CA PRO A 34 -2.96 -6.16 0.96
C PRO A 34 -2.23 -7.35 1.59
N SER A 35 -1.26 -7.09 2.49
CA SER A 35 -0.57 -8.17 3.21
C SER A 35 -1.48 -8.94 4.16
N GLY A 36 -2.44 -8.27 4.79
CA GLY A 36 -3.38 -8.92 5.72
C GLY A 36 -4.25 -9.94 5.01
N MET A 37 -4.87 -9.53 3.90
CA MET A 37 -5.74 -10.37 3.09
C MET A 37 -4.98 -11.55 2.47
N ASP A 38 -3.87 -11.29 1.78
CA ASP A 38 -3.13 -12.33 1.04
C ASP A 38 -2.48 -13.33 2.01
N LEU A 39 -1.86 -12.86 3.11
CA LEU A 39 -1.23 -13.75 4.08
C LEU A 39 -2.26 -14.51 4.92
N ALA A 40 -3.40 -13.92 5.29
CA ALA A 40 -4.45 -14.67 5.99
C ALA A 40 -4.95 -15.84 5.13
N LEU A 41 -5.16 -15.60 3.83
CA LEU A 41 -5.56 -16.63 2.88
C LEU A 41 -4.45 -17.70 2.73
N GLU A 42 -3.20 -17.30 2.54
CA GLU A 42 -2.07 -18.23 2.40
C GLU A 42 -1.88 -19.11 3.65
N ILE A 43 -1.92 -18.51 4.83
CA ILE A 43 -1.77 -19.21 6.11
C ILE A 43 -2.93 -20.17 6.36
N SER A 44 -4.16 -19.82 5.96
CA SER A 44 -5.33 -20.69 6.16
C SER A 44 -5.25 -22.03 5.42
N LYS A 45 -4.35 -22.18 4.44
CA LYS A 45 -4.08 -23.46 3.77
C LYS A 45 -3.36 -24.48 4.65
N HIS A 46 -2.68 -24.04 5.72
CA HIS A 46 -1.88 -24.90 6.60
C HIS A 46 -2.27 -24.81 8.07
N ALA A 47 -2.74 -23.65 8.52
CA ALA A 47 -3.11 -23.42 9.91
C ALA A 47 -4.44 -24.10 10.30
N THR A 48 -4.53 -24.49 11.57
CA THR A 48 -5.78 -25.02 12.15
C THR A 48 -6.89 -23.97 12.11
N ARG A 49 -6.55 -22.72 12.46
CA ARG A 49 -7.48 -21.58 12.48
C ARG A 49 -6.74 -20.28 12.18
N VAL A 50 -7.39 -19.41 11.42
CA VAL A 50 -6.95 -18.04 11.18
C VAL A 50 -8.07 -17.08 11.57
N VAL A 51 -7.72 -16.04 12.32
CA VAL A 51 -8.62 -14.92 12.62
C VAL A 51 -8.00 -13.65 12.09
N MET A 52 -8.71 -12.91 11.24
CA MET A 52 -8.27 -11.63 10.71
C MET A 52 -8.99 -10.50 11.45
N SER A 53 -8.23 -9.66 12.18
CA SER A 53 -8.75 -8.50 12.90
C SER A 53 -8.58 -7.22 12.09
N HIS A 54 -9.65 -6.44 11.92
CA HIS A 54 -9.63 -5.19 11.16
C HIS A 54 -10.75 -4.21 11.57
N HIS A 55 -10.65 -2.98 11.06
CA HIS A 55 -11.66 -1.91 11.20
C HIS A 55 -12.31 -1.50 9.87
N THR A 56 -12.15 -2.30 8.82
CA THR A 56 -12.91 -2.13 7.55
C THR A 56 -14.41 -2.17 7.85
N LYS A 57 -15.17 -1.19 7.33
CA LYS A 57 -16.61 -1.07 7.57
C LYS A 57 -17.42 -1.82 6.54
N GLU A 58 -16.92 -1.87 5.32
CA GLU A 58 -17.52 -2.54 4.19
C GLU A 58 -17.26 -4.05 4.31
N PRO A 59 -18.29 -4.90 4.09
CA PRO A 59 -18.09 -6.33 4.08
C PRO A 59 -17.23 -6.75 2.89
N PHE A 60 -16.33 -7.71 3.10
CA PHE A 60 -15.61 -8.34 1.99
C PHE A 60 -16.58 -9.10 1.09
N LYS A 61 -16.43 -8.98 -0.22
CA LYS A 61 -17.17 -9.80 -1.20
C LYS A 61 -16.58 -11.21 -1.32
N THR A 62 -15.29 -11.36 -1.03
CA THR A 62 -14.60 -12.65 -0.99
C THR A 62 -15.21 -13.52 0.11
N ILE A 63 -15.61 -14.74 -0.27
CA ILE A 63 -16.02 -15.79 0.67
C ILE A 63 -14.76 -16.51 1.15
N PHE A 64 -14.36 -16.27 2.40
CA PHE A 64 -13.17 -16.89 2.97
C PHE A 64 -13.40 -18.38 3.33
N PRO A 65 -12.33 -19.19 3.43
CA PRO A 65 -12.42 -20.58 3.89
C PRO A 65 -13.00 -20.65 5.30
N ALA A 66 -13.64 -21.78 5.65
CA ALA A 66 -14.32 -21.93 6.94
C ALA A 66 -13.41 -21.75 8.17
N ASN A 67 -12.10 -21.99 8.04
CA ASN A 67 -11.12 -21.80 9.10
C ASN A 67 -10.54 -20.38 9.17
N LEU A 68 -10.96 -19.45 8.30
CA LEU A 68 -10.58 -18.04 8.31
C LEU A 68 -11.78 -17.17 8.66
N THR A 69 -11.79 -16.63 9.87
CA THR A 69 -12.88 -15.77 10.37
C THR A 69 -12.40 -14.33 10.59
N GLN A 70 -13.36 -13.40 10.73
CA GLN A 70 -13.09 -11.98 10.94
C GLN A 70 -13.44 -11.55 12.36
N LYS A 71 -12.69 -10.58 12.90
CA LYS A 71 -12.94 -9.94 14.19
C LYS A 71 -12.76 -8.42 14.10
N PRO A 72 -13.41 -7.65 15.00
CA PRO A 72 -13.12 -6.23 15.13
C PRO A 72 -11.71 -6.00 15.68
N ASP A 73 -11.32 -4.74 15.86
CA ASP A 73 -9.99 -4.38 16.36
C ASP A 73 -9.61 -5.12 17.66
N VAL A 74 -8.36 -5.56 17.74
CA VAL A 74 -7.76 -6.07 18.97
C VAL A 74 -7.70 -4.95 20.02
N GLN A 75 -8.37 -5.16 21.15
CA GLN A 75 -8.31 -4.24 22.28
C GLN A 75 -7.00 -4.41 23.06
N GLU A 76 -6.66 -5.65 23.41
CA GLU A 76 -5.43 -6.00 24.12
C GLU A 76 -5.03 -7.45 23.87
N LEU A 77 -3.74 -7.75 24.06
CA LEU A 77 -3.27 -9.13 24.10
C LEU A 77 -3.37 -9.68 25.52
N THR A 78 -3.64 -10.97 25.62
CA THR A 78 -3.63 -11.71 26.89
C THR A 78 -2.45 -12.68 26.89
N ALA A 79 -2.23 -13.40 27.99
CA ALA A 79 -1.11 -14.33 28.07
C ALA A 79 -1.15 -15.44 27.00
N THR A 80 -2.34 -15.77 26.49
CA THR A 80 -2.60 -16.91 25.61
C THR A 80 -3.42 -16.54 24.37
N GLY A 81 -3.67 -15.25 24.11
CA GLY A 81 -4.57 -14.83 23.04
C GLY A 81 -4.78 -13.32 22.93
N ALA A 82 -5.99 -12.93 22.54
CA ALA A 82 -6.38 -11.54 22.37
C ALA A 82 -7.84 -11.29 22.78
N ARG A 83 -8.09 -10.11 23.37
CA ARG A 83 -9.43 -9.56 23.57
C ARG A 83 -9.74 -8.56 22.47
N PHE A 84 -10.95 -8.62 21.92
CA PHE A 84 -11.40 -7.79 20.81
C PHE A 84 -12.39 -6.71 21.28
N ALA A 85 -12.61 -5.70 20.44
CA ALA A 85 -13.48 -4.57 20.76
C ALA A 85 -14.96 -4.95 20.98
N ASP A 86 -15.40 -6.14 20.53
CA ASP A 86 -16.74 -6.69 20.82
C ASP A 86 -16.83 -7.38 22.20
N GLY A 87 -15.75 -7.37 22.97
CA GLY A 87 -15.65 -8.02 24.29
C GLY A 87 -15.31 -9.50 24.23
N SER A 88 -15.25 -10.12 23.04
CA SER A 88 -14.82 -11.51 22.90
C SER A 88 -13.34 -11.68 23.18
N GLU A 89 -12.95 -12.85 23.64
CA GLU A 89 -11.56 -13.24 23.87
C GLU A 89 -11.33 -14.62 23.27
N GLU A 90 -10.26 -14.77 22.50
CA GLU A 90 -9.92 -16.04 21.85
C GLU A 90 -8.43 -16.38 22.01
N PRO A 91 -8.09 -17.68 22.17
CA PRO A 91 -6.72 -18.11 22.29
C PRO A 91 -6.03 -18.19 20.93
N PHE A 92 -4.76 -17.81 20.90
CA PHE A 92 -3.89 -17.86 19.73
C PHE A 92 -2.51 -18.34 20.12
N THR A 93 -1.86 -19.07 19.22
CA THR A 93 -0.46 -19.48 19.37
C THR A 93 0.47 -18.53 18.62
N VAL A 94 -0.07 -17.82 17.61
CA VAL A 94 0.68 -16.89 16.77
C VAL A 94 -0.09 -15.60 16.54
N ILE A 95 0.60 -14.46 16.58
CA ILE A 95 0.08 -13.16 16.16
C ILE A 95 0.97 -12.63 15.02
N LEU A 96 0.36 -12.41 13.86
CA LEU A 96 0.96 -11.83 12.68
C LEU A 96 0.47 -10.39 12.48
N TYR A 97 1.38 -9.42 12.63
CA TYR A 97 1.09 -8.02 12.39
C TYR A 97 1.21 -7.68 10.90
N CYS A 98 0.08 -7.42 10.26
CA CYS A 98 -0.05 -6.90 8.91
C CYS A 98 -0.42 -5.40 8.94
N THR A 99 0.23 -4.65 9.82
CA THR A 99 -0.12 -3.26 10.18
C THR A 99 0.62 -2.20 9.35
N GLY A 100 1.32 -2.63 8.30
CA GLY A 100 2.03 -1.78 7.35
C GLY A 100 3.43 -1.40 7.81
N TYR A 101 4.02 -0.42 7.13
CA TYR A 101 5.42 -0.02 7.34
C TYR A 101 5.52 1.46 7.69
N ARG A 102 6.69 1.86 8.17
CA ARG A 102 7.05 3.27 8.37
C ARG A 102 8.21 3.65 7.46
N TYR A 103 8.18 4.86 6.90
CA TYR A 103 9.37 5.40 6.25
C TYR A 103 10.48 5.56 7.28
N SER A 104 11.66 5.06 6.95
CA SER A 104 12.84 5.12 7.81
C SER A 104 14.07 5.28 6.93
N PHE A 105 14.85 6.32 7.21
CA PHE A 105 16.06 6.65 6.48
C PHE A 105 17.21 6.86 7.47
N PRO A 106 17.70 5.79 8.13
CA PRO A 106 18.72 5.91 9.18
C PRO A 106 20.05 6.50 8.69
N PHE A 107 20.24 6.56 7.37
CA PHE A 107 21.40 7.14 6.70
C PHE A 107 21.28 8.65 6.44
N LEU A 108 20.10 9.27 6.61
CA LEU A 108 19.92 10.71 6.40
C LEU A 108 20.21 11.48 7.69
N GLY A 109 21.25 12.31 7.66
CA GLY A 109 21.57 13.22 8.77
C GLY A 109 20.67 14.44 8.80
N PRO A 110 20.60 15.18 9.93
CA PRO A 110 19.79 16.40 10.05
C PRO A 110 20.11 17.46 8.99
N SER A 111 21.34 17.52 8.49
CA SER A 111 21.77 18.43 7.43
C SER A 111 21.06 18.23 6.09
N CYS A 112 20.46 17.04 5.86
CA CYS A 112 19.63 16.79 4.69
C CYS A 112 18.30 17.57 4.76
N GLY A 113 17.88 18.04 5.94
CA GLY A 113 16.66 18.84 6.10
C GLY A 113 15.37 18.06 5.82
N ILE A 114 15.37 16.73 5.90
CA ILE A 114 14.18 15.89 5.72
C ILE A 114 13.68 15.45 7.10
N THR A 115 12.36 15.52 7.29
CA THR A 115 11.66 14.98 8.45
C THR A 115 10.68 13.91 8.01
N VAL A 116 10.47 12.92 8.89
CA VAL A 116 9.43 11.90 8.75
C VAL A 116 8.54 11.97 9.97
N GLN A 117 7.30 12.41 9.80
CA GLN A 117 6.31 12.51 10.89
C GLN A 117 5.02 11.79 10.50
N ASP A 118 4.60 10.80 11.30
CA ASP A 118 3.45 9.92 10.99
C ASP A 118 3.45 9.49 9.51
N ASN A 119 4.52 8.86 9.02
CA ASN A 119 4.70 8.42 7.63
C ASN A 119 4.60 9.51 6.54
N TYR A 120 4.75 10.79 6.89
CA TYR A 120 4.88 11.86 5.93
C TYR A 120 6.34 12.33 5.84
N VAL A 121 6.96 12.16 4.67
CA VAL A 121 8.33 12.59 4.35
C VAL A 121 8.28 14.01 3.76
N GLN A 122 8.94 14.96 4.40
CA GLN A 122 8.84 16.38 4.04
C GLN A 122 10.10 17.19 4.41
N PRO A 123 10.34 18.34 3.77
CA PRO A 123 9.58 18.94 2.68
C PRO A 123 10.04 18.41 1.30
N LEU A 124 9.09 17.94 0.51
CA LEU A 124 9.35 17.42 -0.85
C LEU A 124 8.49 18.15 -1.88
N TYR A 125 9.13 18.66 -2.93
CA TYR A 125 8.45 19.15 -4.12
C TYR A 125 8.01 17.95 -4.97
N LYS A 126 6.70 17.90 -5.28
CA LYS A 126 6.07 16.80 -6.06
C LYS A 126 6.39 15.39 -5.54
N HIS A 127 6.55 15.23 -4.21
CA HIS A 127 6.99 13.99 -3.56
C HIS A 127 8.37 13.46 -3.99
N CYS A 128 9.15 14.26 -4.73
CA CYS A 128 10.43 13.85 -5.31
C CYS A 128 11.58 14.68 -4.75
N VAL A 129 11.64 15.98 -5.10
CA VAL A 129 12.83 16.81 -4.85
C VAL A 129 12.82 17.34 -3.42
N ASN A 130 13.92 17.17 -2.70
CA ASN A 130 14.11 17.75 -1.37
C ASN A 130 14.24 19.28 -1.47
N ILE A 131 13.27 20.02 -0.95
CA ILE A 131 13.24 21.48 -1.09
C ILE A 131 14.43 22.14 -0.36
N ASN A 132 14.86 21.55 0.76
CA ASN A 132 15.96 22.08 1.57
C ASN A 132 17.35 21.78 0.97
N GLN A 133 17.47 20.70 0.21
CA GLN A 133 18.70 20.30 -0.49
C GLN A 133 18.35 19.81 -1.91
N PRO A 134 18.12 20.72 -2.88
CA PRO A 134 17.49 20.37 -4.16
C PRO A 134 18.28 19.43 -5.07
N SER A 135 19.55 19.19 -4.78
CA SER A 135 20.36 18.14 -5.43
C SER A 135 20.02 16.71 -4.97
N MET A 136 19.12 16.56 -3.98
CA MET A 136 18.63 15.28 -3.48
C MET A 136 17.18 15.05 -3.90
N ALA A 137 16.90 13.84 -4.40
CA ALA A 137 15.55 13.39 -4.73
C ALA A 137 15.22 12.05 -4.07
N PHE A 138 13.93 11.84 -3.85
CA PHE A 138 13.33 10.58 -3.45
C PHE A 138 12.52 10.02 -4.62
N ILE A 139 12.65 8.72 -4.87
CA ILE A 139 11.87 8.00 -5.87
C ILE A 139 11.12 6.89 -5.15
N GLY A 140 9.84 6.73 -5.48
CA GLY A 140 9.01 5.63 -5.00
C GLY A 140 8.44 5.79 -3.59
N LEU A 141 8.31 7.03 -3.09
CA LEU A 141 7.52 7.27 -1.88
C LEU A 141 6.03 7.00 -2.10
N PRO A 142 5.37 7.48 -3.17
CA PRO A 142 3.94 7.28 -3.31
C PRO A 142 3.52 5.82 -3.43
N TYR A 143 2.34 5.48 -2.90
CA TYR A 143 1.85 4.10 -2.83
C TYR A 143 0.37 3.99 -3.24
N TYR A 144 -0.08 2.76 -3.50
CA TYR A 144 -1.30 2.45 -4.27
C TYR A 144 -1.24 3.10 -5.66
N VAL A 145 -0.29 2.63 -6.46
CA VAL A 145 0.17 3.21 -7.72
C VAL A 145 0.62 2.12 -8.69
N CYS A 146 0.60 2.43 -9.99
CA CYS A 146 1.35 1.72 -11.02
C CYS A 146 2.87 1.88 -10.80
N ALA A 147 3.43 1.13 -9.85
CA ALA A 147 4.76 1.36 -9.29
C ALA A 147 5.85 1.52 -10.35
N GLY A 148 6.00 0.55 -11.27
CA GLY A 148 7.04 0.62 -12.31
C GLY A 148 6.92 1.84 -13.22
N GLN A 149 5.70 2.18 -13.63
CA GLN A 149 5.42 3.35 -14.47
C GLN A 149 5.71 4.66 -13.70
N MET A 150 5.29 4.73 -12.44
CA MET A 150 5.55 5.89 -11.60
C MET A 150 7.05 6.10 -11.36
N PHE A 151 7.82 5.04 -11.09
CA PHE A 151 9.25 5.16 -10.86
C PHE A 151 9.97 5.75 -12.08
N ASP A 152 9.64 5.27 -13.29
CA ASP A 152 10.17 5.83 -14.54
C ASP A 152 9.82 7.32 -14.68
N LEU A 153 8.55 7.66 -14.47
CA LEU A 153 8.07 9.04 -14.58
C LEU A 153 8.76 9.97 -13.57
N GLN A 154 8.90 9.56 -12.30
CA GLN A 154 9.60 10.33 -11.27
C GLN A 154 11.08 10.50 -11.58
N ALA A 155 11.74 9.45 -12.11
CA ALA A 155 13.14 9.52 -12.51
C ALA A 155 13.33 10.53 -13.65
N ARG A 156 12.50 10.45 -14.70
CA ARG A 156 12.51 11.40 -15.81
C ARG A 156 12.21 12.82 -15.35
N PHE A 157 11.22 13.00 -14.47
CA PHE A 157 10.91 14.28 -13.85
C PHE A 157 12.14 14.90 -13.16
N CYS A 158 12.82 14.15 -12.29
CA CYS A 158 14.02 14.65 -11.60
C CYS A 158 15.18 14.93 -12.56
N LEU A 159 15.37 14.07 -13.57
CA LEU A 159 16.46 14.22 -14.56
C LEU A 159 16.32 15.48 -15.40
N ARG A 160 15.10 15.99 -15.66
CA ARG A 160 14.92 17.28 -16.35
C ARG A 160 15.63 18.41 -15.61
N TYR A 161 15.56 18.40 -14.28
CA TYR A 161 16.26 19.37 -13.45
C TYR A 161 17.76 19.06 -13.32
N TYR A 162 18.11 17.82 -13.01
CA TYR A 162 19.49 17.45 -12.68
C TYR A 162 20.43 17.40 -13.89
N SER A 163 19.89 17.30 -15.10
CA SER A 163 20.65 17.45 -16.35
C SER A 163 20.75 18.89 -16.84
N GLY A 164 20.12 19.86 -16.15
CA GLY A 164 20.09 21.27 -16.56
C GLY A 164 19.16 21.56 -17.74
N GLN A 165 18.24 20.63 -18.08
CA GLN A 165 17.24 20.85 -19.15
C GLN A 165 16.07 21.73 -18.69
N LEU A 166 15.87 21.88 -17.38
CA LEU A 166 14.86 22.72 -16.76
C LEU A 166 15.40 23.25 -15.43
N ASP A 167 15.16 24.51 -15.12
CA ASP A 167 15.50 25.06 -13.81
C ASP A 167 14.42 24.70 -12.78
N LEU A 168 14.84 24.38 -11.56
CA LEU A 168 13.89 24.22 -10.45
C LEU A 168 13.25 25.57 -10.11
N PRO A 169 11.96 25.60 -9.74
CA PRO A 169 11.37 26.77 -9.12
C PRO A 169 12.13 27.18 -7.85
N GLY A 170 12.02 28.45 -7.47
CA GLY A 170 12.54 28.90 -6.17
C GLY A 170 11.91 28.14 -5.00
N ALA A 171 12.63 28.06 -3.87
CA ALA A 171 12.19 27.30 -2.70
C ALA A 171 10.80 27.69 -2.19
N GLU A 172 10.48 28.99 -2.17
CA GLU A 172 9.14 29.48 -1.78
C GLU A 172 8.04 28.95 -2.70
N ALA A 173 8.27 28.93 -4.02
CA ALA A 173 7.31 28.40 -4.98
C ALA A 173 7.12 26.88 -4.84
N MET A 174 8.20 26.14 -4.57
CA MET A 174 8.11 24.70 -4.28
C MET A 174 7.35 24.42 -2.99
N HIS A 175 7.57 25.20 -1.93
CA HIS A 175 6.83 25.09 -0.68
C HIS A 175 5.35 25.40 -0.86
N GLU A 176 5.02 26.45 -1.60
CA GLU A 176 3.65 26.86 -1.88
C GLU A 176 2.89 25.81 -2.70
N ASP A 177 3.51 25.26 -3.74
CA ASP A 177 2.95 24.13 -4.50
C ASP A 177 2.67 22.94 -3.60
N THR A 178 3.65 22.51 -2.80
CA THR A 178 3.49 21.38 -1.88
C THR A 178 2.37 21.68 -0.86
N ARG A 179 2.31 22.89 -0.29
CA ARG A 179 1.27 23.29 0.66
C ARG A 179 -0.13 23.16 0.05
N LEU A 180 -0.35 23.75 -1.13
CA LEU A 180 -1.64 23.70 -1.83
C LEU A 180 -2.05 22.26 -2.17
N ARG A 181 -1.11 21.43 -2.64
CA ARG A 181 -1.36 20.01 -2.93
C ARG A 181 -1.73 19.22 -1.69
N MET A 182 -1.03 19.46 -0.58
CA MET A 182 -1.33 18.79 0.69
C MET A 182 -2.70 19.25 1.23
N GLU A 183 -3.02 20.54 1.21
CA GLU A 183 -4.35 21.04 1.61
C GLU A 183 -5.50 20.40 0.83
N GLN A 184 -5.36 20.27 -0.50
CA GLN A 184 -6.36 19.57 -1.33
C GLN A 184 -6.60 18.14 -0.85
N ARG A 185 -5.53 17.43 -0.49
CA ARG A 185 -5.63 16.07 0.05
C ARG A 185 -6.28 16.07 1.43
N TRP A 186 -5.99 17.05 2.29
CA TRP A 186 -6.53 17.05 3.65
C TRP A 186 -8.04 17.36 3.61
N ASN A 187 -8.46 18.25 2.71
CA ASN A 187 -9.86 18.53 2.42
C ASN A 187 -10.62 17.31 1.87
N ARG A 188 -9.92 16.35 1.25
CA ARG A 188 -10.48 15.05 0.81
C ARG A 188 -10.51 14.01 1.95
N GLY A 189 -10.09 14.36 3.17
CA GLY A 189 -10.14 13.49 4.34
C GLY A 189 -8.94 12.56 4.52
N PHE A 190 -7.87 12.73 3.75
CA PHE A 190 -6.64 11.96 3.95
C PHE A 190 -5.97 12.33 5.28
N ARG A 191 -5.48 11.32 6.01
CA ARG A 191 -4.68 11.50 7.23
C ARG A 191 -3.22 11.79 6.88
N THR A 192 -2.43 12.31 7.82
CA THR A 192 -1.00 12.61 7.64
C THR A 192 -0.20 11.40 7.11
N ARG A 193 -0.38 10.21 7.69
CA ARG A 193 0.19 8.95 7.14
C ARG A 193 -0.19 8.54 5.73
N GLN A 194 -1.21 9.18 5.17
CA GLN A 194 -1.64 9.00 3.79
C GLN A 194 -1.18 10.15 2.90
N ALA A 195 -0.25 11.00 3.34
CA ALA A 195 0.28 12.11 2.54
C ALA A 195 0.82 11.65 1.17
N HIS A 196 1.41 10.44 1.10
CA HIS A 196 1.93 9.84 -0.12
C HIS A 196 0.98 8.80 -0.78
N MET A 197 -0.26 8.65 -0.32
CA MET A 197 -1.22 7.68 -0.88
C MET A 197 -1.89 8.21 -2.17
N MET A 198 -1.62 7.64 -3.34
CA MET A 198 -2.26 8.13 -4.57
C MET A 198 -3.64 7.50 -4.80
N GLY A 199 -3.73 6.18 -4.64
CA GLY A 199 -4.99 5.46 -4.77
C GLY A 199 -5.59 5.57 -6.18
N PRO A 200 -6.92 5.50 -6.32
CA PRO A 200 -7.59 5.53 -7.63
C PRO A 200 -7.30 6.80 -8.45
N ALA A 201 -6.96 7.91 -7.79
CA ALA A 201 -6.67 9.21 -8.40
C ALA A 201 -5.20 9.40 -8.81
N GLN A 202 -4.39 8.34 -8.83
CA GLN A 202 -2.96 8.40 -9.19
C GLN A 202 -2.65 9.09 -10.53
N GLY A 203 -3.58 9.05 -11.50
CA GLY A 203 -3.43 9.73 -12.79
C GLY A 203 -3.22 11.25 -12.64
N GLU A 204 -3.89 11.89 -11.68
CA GLU A 204 -3.75 13.33 -11.41
C GLU A 204 -2.30 13.69 -11.06
N TYR A 205 -1.62 12.83 -10.29
CA TYR A 205 -0.22 13.02 -9.93
C TYR A 205 0.70 12.85 -11.13
N TYR A 206 0.45 11.86 -11.98
CA TYR A 206 1.26 11.59 -13.16
C TYR A 206 1.18 12.71 -14.19
N GLU A 207 -0.03 13.19 -14.48
CA GLU A 207 -0.27 14.34 -15.34
C GLU A 207 0.43 15.60 -14.80
N ASP A 208 0.41 15.78 -13.47
CA ASP A 208 1.08 16.92 -12.84
C ASP A 208 2.60 16.86 -13.02
N LEU A 209 3.24 15.71 -12.80
CA LEU A 209 4.68 15.54 -13.07
C LEU A 209 5.00 15.77 -14.54
N GLN A 210 4.24 15.15 -15.44
CA GLN A 210 4.47 15.26 -16.89
C GLN A 210 4.41 16.71 -17.34
N ARG A 211 3.33 17.42 -16.98
CA ARG A 211 3.14 18.84 -17.33
C ARG A 211 4.21 19.72 -16.71
N THR A 212 4.52 19.53 -15.42
CA THR A 212 5.48 20.38 -14.69
C THR A 212 6.88 20.30 -15.28
N ALA A 213 7.31 19.12 -15.71
CA ALA A 213 8.64 18.92 -16.29
C ALA A 213 8.69 18.99 -17.83
N GLY A 214 7.55 19.25 -18.48
CA GLY A 214 7.42 19.31 -19.93
C GLY A 214 7.86 18.01 -20.61
N LEU A 215 7.48 16.86 -20.02
CA LEU A 215 7.87 15.56 -20.55
C LEU A 215 7.07 15.23 -21.82
N PRO A 216 7.73 14.70 -22.88
CA PRO A 216 7.09 14.47 -24.17
C PRO A 216 5.94 13.46 -24.09
N ASP A 217 6.08 12.45 -23.22
CA ASP A 217 5.08 11.42 -22.98
C ASP A 217 4.84 11.20 -21.48
N GLY A 218 3.62 10.83 -21.10
CA GLY A 218 3.24 10.48 -19.74
C GLY A 218 2.85 9.01 -19.60
N ILE A 219 2.33 8.66 -18.42
CA ILE A 219 1.72 7.35 -18.19
C ILE A 219 0.35 7.36 -18.86
N LYS A 220 0.13 6.43 -19.78
CA LYS A 220 -1.12 6.33 -20.55
C LYS A 220 -2.32 6.05 -19.63
N PRO A 221 -3.50 6.66 -19.85
CA PRO A 221 -4.66 6.45 -18.99
C PRO A 221 -5.10 4.98 -18.85
N VAL A 222 -4.91 4.16 -19.88
CA VAL A 222 -5.17 2.72 -19.80
C VAL A 222 -4.44 2.04 -18.64
N MET A 223 -3.23 2.50 -18.30
CA MET A 223 -2.43 1.90 -17.23
C MET A 223 -3.05 2.14 -15.86
N THR A 224 -3.57 3.34 -15.61
CA THR A 224 -4.21 3.66 -14.32
C THR A 224 -5.59 3.01 -14.21
N LYS A 225 -6.36 2.98 -15.31
CA LYS A 225 -7.64 2.27 -15.40
C LYS A 225 -7.45 0.77 -15.12
N LEU A 226 -6.49 0.12 -15.79
CA LEU A 226 -6.19 -1.29 -15.61
C LEU A 226 -5.70 -1.62 -14.18
N HIS A 227 -4.82 -0.79 -13.62
CA HIS A 227 -4.37 -0.97 -12.23
C HIS A 227 -5.53 -0.86 -11.24
N ASN A 228 -6.41 0.13 -11.43
CA ASN A 228 -7.57 0.32 -10.57
C ASN A 228 -8.55 -0.85 -10.69
N GLU A 229 -8.80 -1.36 -11.90
CA GLU A 229 -9.61 -2.56 -12.13
C GLU A 229 -9.00 -3.79 -11.45
N SER A 230 -7.72 -4.07 -11.68
CA SER A 230 -7.02 -5.20 -11.04
C SER A 230 -7.03 -5.08 -9.50
N SER A 231 -6.87 -3.87 -8.96
CA SER A 231 -6.96 -3.62 -7.51
C SER A 231 -8.38 -3.84 -6.99
N GLN A 232 -9.41 -3.50 -7.76
CA GLN A 232 -10.79 -3.75 -7.41
C GLN A 232 -11.09 -5.26 -7.43
N ARG A 233 -10.60 -5.98 -8.45
CA ARG A 233 -10.69 -7.44 -8.55
C ARG A 233 -10.04 -8.13 -7.36
N PHE A 234 -8.87 -7.67 -6.90
CA PHE A 234 -8.24 -8.16 -5.66
C PHE A 234 -9.16 -8.03 -4.42
N ASN A 235 -9.84 -6.89 -4.28
CA ASN A 235 -10.74 -6.67 -3.14
C ASN A 235 -12.03 -7.49 -3.23
N ASP A 236 -12.52 -7.70 -4.46
CA ASP A 236 -13.78 -8.38 -4.71
C ASP A 236 -13.63 -9.91 -4.68
N ASP A 237 -12.56 -10.43 -5.28
CA ASP A 237 -12.33 -11.87 -5.48
C ASP A 237 -10.84 -12.22 -5.28
N LEU A 238 -10.43 -12.36 -4.01
CA LEU A 238 -9.06 -12.68 -3.64
C LEU A 238 -8.55 -14.03 -4.20
N PHE A 239 -9.45 -14.94 -4.57
CA PHE A 239 -9.10 -16.24 -5.15
C PHE A 239 -8.92 -16.15 -6.66
N GLY A 240 -9.85 -15.49 -7.34
CA GLY A 240 -9.94 -15.51 -8.79
C GLY A 240 -9.17 -14.39 -9.49
N PHE A 241 -8.88 -13.25 -8.83
CA PHE A 241 -8.33 -12.08 -9.52
C PHE A 241 -7.02 -12.33 -10.28
N ARG A 242 -6.22 -13.32 -9.86
CA ARG A 242 -4.96 -13.70 -10.54
C ARG A 242 -5.18 -14.49 -11.84
N ARG A 243 -6.41 -14.95 -12.09
CA ARG A 243 -6.83 -15.64 -13.32
C ARG A 243 -7.41 -14.67 -14.34
N ASP A 244 -7.71 -13.43 -13.95
CA ASP A 244 -8.16 -12.40 -14.87
C ASP A 244 -7.04 -12.11 -15.88
N VAL A 245 -7.38 -12.13 -17.16
CA VAL A 245 -6.45 -11.82 -18.26
C VAL A 245 -6.94 -10.55 -18.92
N PHE A 246 -6.06 -9.55 -19.05
CA PHE A 246 -6.39 -8.28 -19.67
C PHE A 246 -5.53 -8.04 -20.91
N ARG A 247 -6.12 -7.44 -21.95
CA ARG A 247 -5.43 -7.01 -23.16
C ARG A 247 -5.59 -5.51 -23.33
N ILE A 248 -4.47 -4.79 -23.42
CA ILE A 248 -4.47 -3.36 -23.78
C ILE A 248 -4.84 -3.24 -25.26
N VAL A 249 -5.83 -2.41 -25.55
CA VAL A 249 -6.34 -2.17 -26.92
C VAL A 249 -5.73 -0.91 -27.50
N ASP A 250 -5.68 0.16 -26.70
CA ASP A 250 -5.09 1.45 -27.05
C ASP A 250 -4.64 2.21 -25.79
N ASP A 251 -4.22 3.47 -25.93
CA ASP A 251 -3.74 4.31 -24.83
C ASP A 251 -4.81 4.59 -23.76
N GLU A 252 -6.09 4.35 -24.04
CA GLU A 252 -7.24 4.65 -23.19
C GLU A 252 -7.97 3.40 -22.67
N ASN A 253 -7.93 2.30 -23.42
CA ASN A 253 -8.84 1.18 -23.25
C ASN A 253 -8.10 -0.17 -23.13
N PHE A 254 -8.63 -1.02 -22.28
CA PHE A 254 -8.29 -2.43 -22.19
C PHE A 254 -9.59 -3.25 -22.24
N GLU A 255 -9.46 -4.52 -22.56
CA GLU A 255 -10.53 -5.50 -22.45
C GLU A 255 -10.09 -6.68 -21.57
N GLU A 256 -11.06 -7.31 -20.91
CA GLU A 256 -10.85 -8.61 -20.27
C GLU A 256 -10.96 -9.71 -21.34
N VAL A 257 -9.94 -10.56 -21.40
CA VAL A 257 -9.89 -11.70 -22.32
C VAL A 257 -10.55 -12.87 -21.62
N VAL A 258 -11.76 -13.21 -22.04
CA VAL A 258 -12.42 -14.43 -21.61
C VAL A 258 -11.83 -15.60 -22.40
N GLU A 259 -10.97 -16.39 -21.79
CA GLU A 259 -10.57 -17.68 -22.37
C GLU A 259 -11.80 -18.61 -22.41
N VAL A 260 -12.36 -18.82 -23.59
CA VAL A 260 -13.44 -19.80 -23.79
C VAL A 260 -12.81 -21.20 -23.86
N GLY A 261 -12.72 -21.84 -22.69
CA GLY A 261 -12.67 -23.31 -22.55
C GLY A 261 -11.28 -23.95 -22.49
N GLU A 262 -10.95 -24.51 -21.32
CA GLU A 262 -10.86 -25.96 -21.10
C GLU A 262 -10.99 -26.21 -19.60
N ASP A 263 -11.77 -27.23 -19.22
CA ASP A 263 -11.94 -27.70 -17.84
C ASP A 263 -10.58 -27.80 -17.14
N ARG A 264 -10.26 -26.84 -16.28
CA ARG A 264 -9.19 -27.02 -15.30
C ARG A 264 -9.84 -27.64 -14.07
N GLU A 265 -9.89 -28.96 -14.08
CA GLU A 265 -10.37 -29.82 -12.99
C GLU A 265 -9.82 -29.38 -11.62
N MET A 266 -10.75 -29.42 -10.65
CA MET A 266 -10.67 -29.45 -9.18
C MET A 266 -9.33 -29.16 -8.50
#